data_AF-A0AAN8RKZ7-F1
#
_entry.id   AF-A0AAN8RKZ7-F1
#
_cell.length_a   1.000
_cell.length_b   1.000
_cell.length_c   1.000
_cell.angle_alpha   90.00
_cell.angle_beta   90.00
_cell.angle_gamma   90.00
#
_symmetry.space_group_name_H-M   'P 1'
#
loop_
_entity.id
_entity.type
_entity.pdbx_description
1 polymer ?
#
loop_
_entity_poly.entity_id
_entity_poly.type
_entity_poly.pdbx_seq_one_letter_code
_entity_poly.pdbx_strand_id
1 'polypeptide(L)' 'MKFTIALAIAALASTAAATCSPKPVYAQCGGAVYTGCKQCVSTATCTFINDYYSQCYPKPQ' A
#
# COMPACT_ATOMS: atom_id res chain seq x y z
N MET A 1 6.91 -40.67 34.12
CA MET A 1 5.76 -39.74 33.93
C MET A 1 6.13 -38.80 32.80
N LYS A 2 5.30 -38.76 31.76
CA LYS A 2 5.54 -38.10 30.46
C LYS A 2 5.38 -36.59 30.64
N PHE A 3 6.45 -35.81 30.40
CA PHE A 3 6.34 -34.35 30.28
C PHE A 3 6.11 -34.00 28.81
N THR A 4 4.84 -33.86 28.45
CA THR A 4 4.34 -33.40 27.16
C THR A 4 4.83 -31.98 26.88
N ILE A 5 5.72 -31.83 25.90
CA ILE A 5 6.16 -30.55 25.36
C ILE A 5 5.02 -29.97 24.52
N ALA A 6 4.37 -28.91 25.00
CA ALA A 6 3.39 -28.16 24.23
C ALA A 6 4.12 -27.25 23.24
N LEU A 7 4.18 -27.66 21.97
CA LEU A 7 4.66 -26.83 20.87
C LEU A 7 3.59 -25.76 20.57
N ALA A 8 3.77 -24.54 21.08
CA ALA A 8 2.96 -23.40 20.68
C ALA A 8 3.42 -22.94 19.29
N ILE A 9 2.75 -23.42 18.24
CA ILE A 9 2.98 -22.97 16.87
C ILE A 9 2.28 -21.61 16.73
N ALA A 10 3.03 -20.52 16.92
CA ALA A 10 2.55 -19.19 16.55
C ALA A 10 2.40 -19.16 15.02
N ALA A 11 1.17 -19.16 14.52
CA ALA A 11 0.90 -18.97 13.10
C ALA A 11 1.32 -17.55 12.71
N LEU A 12 2.47 -17.40 12.05
CA LEU A 12 2.81 -16.16 11.35
C LEU A 12 1.86 -16.04 10.16
N ALA A 13 0.76 -15.30 10.36
CA ALA A 13 -0.09 -14.88 9.27
C ALA A 13 0.68 -13.88 8.40
N SER A 14 1.27 -14.37 7.31
CA SER A 14 1.91 -13.55 6.29
C SER A 14 0.85 -12.65 5.63
N THR A 15 0.69 -11.42 6.12
CA THR A 15 -0.04 -10.40 5.38
C THR A 15 0.78 -10.06 4.14
N ALA A 16 0.46 -10.69 3.01
CA ALA A 16 0.96 -10.28 1.72
C ALA A 16 0.46 -8.85 1.46
N ALA A 17 1.24 -7.86 1.90
CA ALA A 17 1.04 -6.49 1.48
C ALA A 17 1.16 -6.51 -0.05
N ALA A 18 0.12 -6.06 -0.75
CA ALA A 18 0.17 -5.92 -2.19
C ALA A 18 1.28 -4.91 -2.53
N THR A 19 2.48 -5.41 -2.85
CA THR A 19 3.62 -4.59 -3.23
C THR A 19 3.40 -4.11 -4.65
N CYS A 20 2.72 -2.99 -4.80
CA CYS A 20 2.65 -2.28 -6.07
C CYS A 20 3.78 -1.24 -6.14
N SER A 21 4.27 -0.96 -7.36
CA SER A 21 5.32 0.05 -7.54
C SER A 21 4.76 1.45 -7.26
N PRO A 22 5.36 2.24 -6.34
CA PRO A 22 4.90 3.59 -6.06
C PRO A 22 4.87 4.46 -7.32
N LYS A 23 3.80 5.25 -7.46
CA LYS A 23 3.57 6.10 -8.63
C LYS A 23 4.47 7.33 -8.57
N PRO A 24 5.11 7.72 -9.69
CA PRO A 24 5.95 8.91 -9.73
C PRO A 24 5.10 10.19 -9.55
N VAL A 25 5.78 11.31 -9.32
CA VAL A 25 5.15 12.64 -9.30
C VAL A 25 4.33 12.85 -10.59
N TYR A 26 3.16 13.44 -10.44
CA TYR A 26 2.14 13.71 -11.45
C TYR A 26 1.43 12.49 -12.07
N ALA A 27 1.77 11.27 -11.66
CA ALA A 27 1.01 10.09 -12.07
C ALA A 27 -0.33 9.95 -11.33
N GLN A 28 -1.25 9.22 -11.94
CA GLN A 28 -2.51 8.84 -11.32
C GLN A 28 -2.28 7.87 -10.17
N CYS A 29 -2.93 8.12 -9.04
CA CYS A 29 -2.89 7.31 -7.81
C CYS A 29 -4.29 6.97 -7.27
N GLY A 30 -5.36 7.44 -7.92
CA GLY A 30 -6.73 7.18 -7.48
C GLY A 30 -7.76 7.54 -8.53
N GLY A 31 -9.01 7.18 -8.25
CA GLY A 31 -10.17 7.33 -9.14
C GLY A 31 -11.12 6.12 -9.05
N ALA A 32 -12.39 6.33 -9.38
CA ALA A 32 -13.48 5.36 -9.23
C ALA A 32 -13.19 4.00 -9.91
N VAL A 33 -12.51 4.01 -11.05
CA VAL A 33 -12.16 2.80 -11.82
C VAL A 33 -10.64 2.54 -11.88
N TYR A 34 -9.85 3.25 -11.07
CA TYR A 34 -8.40 3.11 -11.08
C TYR A 34 -7.96 1.85 -10.31
N THR A 35 -7.43 0.87 -11.03
CA THR A 35 -6.95 -0.43 -10.50
C THR A 35 -5.43 -0.48 -10.28
N GLY A 36 -4.71 0.60 -10.61
CA GLY A 36 -3.27 0.67 -10.44
C GLY A 36 -2.85 0.94 -8.99
N CYS A 37 -1.54 1.07 -8.77
CA CYS A 37 -0.99 1.37 -7.46
C CYS A 37 -1.50 2.73 -6.95
N LYS A 38 -2.03 2.75 -5.72
CA LYS A 38 -2.55 3.96 -5.08
C LYS A 38 -1.52 4.72 -4.25
N GLN A 39 -0.34 4.12 -4.05
CA GLN A 39 0.77 4.73 -3.32
C GLN A 39 1.61 5.59 -4.25
N CYS A 40 1.90 6.83 -3.85
CA CYS A 40 2.88 7.70 -4.52
C CYS A 40 4.30 7.43 -4.00
N VAL A 41 5.31 7.87 -4.74
CA VAL A 41 6.69 7.97 -4.22
C VAL A 41 6.73 8.80 -2.94
N SER A 42 7.71 8.55 -2.07
CA SER A 42 7.79 9.16 -0.74
C SER A 42 7.78 10.70 -0.75
N THR A 43 8.27 11.31 -1.83
CA THR A 43 8.31 12.76 -2.07
C THR A 43 7.00 13.34 -2.61
N ALA A 44 5.93 12.55 -2.72
CA ALA A 44 4.64 12.98 -3.22
C ALA A 44 3.45 12.49 -2.38
N THR A 45 2.32 13.19 -2.50
CA THR A 45 1.04 12.86 -1.85
C THR A 45 -0.02 12.68 -2.92
N CYS A 46 -0.86 11.65 -2.78
CA CYS A 46 -2.00 11.45 -3.67
C CYS A 46 -3.11 12.45 -3.34
N THR A 47 -3.37 13.41 -4.22
CA THR A 47 -4.40 14.44 -4.05
C THR A 47 -5.58 14.15 -4.96
N PHE A 48 -6.78 14.19 -4.40
CA PHE A 48 -8.02 14.09 -5.16
C PHE A 48 -8.19 15.29 -6.09
N ILE A 49 -8.57 15.04 -7.35
CA ILE A 49 -8.92 16.09 -8.33
C ILE A 49 -10.39 15.96 -8.72
N ASN A 50 -10.83 14.74 -9.05
CA ASN A 50 -12.23 14.42 -9.30
C ASN A 50 -12.48 12.93 -9.04
N ASP A 51 -13.74 12.51 -9.18
CA ASP A 51 -14.18 11.14 -8.92
C ASP A 51 -13.40 10.07 -9.68
N TYR A 52 -12.88 10.39 -10.86
CA TYR A 52 -12.15 9.47 -11.73
C TYR A 52 -10.63 9.63 -11.66
N TYR A 53 -10.13 10.66 -10.99
CA TYR A 53 -8.71 11.01 -11.04
C TYR A 53 -8.21 11.62 -9.72
N SER A 54 -7.17 11.00 -9.18
CA SER A 54 -6.32 11.56 -8.14
C SER A 54 -4.87 11.50 -8.60
N GLN A 55 -4.09 12.53 -8.32
CA GLN A 55 -2.73 12.71 -8.82
C GLN A 55 -1.71 12.82 -7.69
N CYS A 56 -0.53 12.24 -7.90
CA CYS A 56 0.61 12.41 -6.99
C CYS A 56 1.22 13.81 -7.13
N TYR A 57 0.97 14.72 -6.19
CA TYR A 57 1.63 16.03 -6.17
C TYR A 57 2.90 16.02 -5.30
N PRO A 58 3.94 16.78 -5.67
CA PRO A 58 5.12 16.95 -4.83
C PRO A 58 4.77 17.46 -3.43
N LYS A 59 5.43 16.92 -2.41
CA LYS A 59 5.46 17.53 -1.08
C LYS A 59 6.47 18.69 -1.10
N PRO A 60 6.24 19.77 -0.34
CA PRO A 60 7.32 20.68 0.03
C PRO A 60 8.46 19.86 0.65
N GLN A 61 9.70 20.16 0.26
CA GLN A 61 10.88 19.48 0.80
C GLN A 61 11.19 19.95 2.22
#